data_AF-A0A9D6S4N1-F1
#
_entry.id   AF-A0A9D6S4N1-F1
#
_cell.length_a   1.000
_cell.length_b   1.000
_cell.length_c   1.000
_cell.angle_alpha   90.00
_cell.angle_beta   90.00
_cell.angle_gamma   90.00
#
_symmetry.space_group_name_H-M   'P 1'
#
loop_
_entity.id
_entity.type
_entity.pdbx_description
1 polymer ?
#
loop_
_entity_poly.entity_id
_entity_poly.type
_entity_poly.pdbx_seq_one_letter_code
_entity_poly.pdbx_strand_id
1 'polypeptide(L)'
;MKKILDKKYRDEIPLDTYEEELKGFLDKGDFISAPNFETTKKIFEEAAKRHIELQESKSITLRVKNKDLIKLKAKAARNNIPYQTLIGLLINGYTEGKTRLSL
;
A
#
# COMPACT_ATOMS: atom_id res chain seq x y z
N MET A 1 -9.34 1.33 21.21
CA MET A 1 -9.76 -0.01 21.68
C MET A 1 -8.52 -0.86 21.86
N LYS A 2 -8.00 -0.99 23.10
CA LYS A 2 -6.94 -1.96 23.42
C LYS A 2 -7.61 -3.33 23.40
N LYS A 3 -7.34 -4.14 22.37
CA LYS A 3 -7.70 -5.56 22.39
C LYS A 3 -6.74 -6.19 23.41
N ILE A 4 -7.15 -6.21 24.66
CA ILE A 4 -6.49 -6.98 25.71
C ILE A 4 -6.70 -8.42 25.27
N LEU A 5 -5.65 -9.02 24.70
CA LEU A 5 -5.65 -10.44 24.41
C LEU A 5 -5.93 -11.14 25.75
N ASP A 6 -7.01 -11.92 25.79
CA ASP A 6 -7.47 -12.59 26.99
C ASP A 6 -6.32 -13.43 27.57
N LYS A 7 -6.02 -13.18 28.85
CA LYS A 7 -4.90 -13.76 29.60
C LYS A 7 -4.87 -15.30 29.48
N LYS A 8 -6.04 -15.90 29.25
CA LYS A 8 -6.22 -17.34 29.05
C LYS A 8 -5.43 -17.93 27.87
N TYR A 9 -5.25 -17.19 26.77
CA TYR A 9 -4.57 -17.71 25.56
C TYR A 9 -3.04 -17.69 25.65
N ARG A 10 -2.45 -17.04 26.66
CA ARG A 10 -0.97 -16.95 26.82
C ARG A 10 -0.31 -18.16 27.45
N ASP A 11 -1.08 -19.00 28.15
CA ASP A 11 -0.54 -20.07 28.98
C ASP A 11 -0.91 -21.47 28.47
N GLU A 12 -1.82 -21.58 27.48
CA GLU A 12 -2.28 -22.86 26.91
C GLU A 12 -1.54 -23.27 25.62
N ILE A 13 -0.73 -22.38 25.03
CA ILE A 13 0.00 -22.64 23.77
C ILE A 13 1.44 -23.06 24.11
N PRO A 14 1.94 -24.20 23.61
CA PRO A 14 3.35 -24.54 23.76
C PRO A 14 4.19 -23.52 23.00
N LEU A 15 4.97 -22.73 23.74
CA LEU A 15 5.85 -21.72 23.20
C LEU A 15 7.14 -22.39 22.72
N ASP A 16 7.68 -21.94 21.60
CA ASP A 16 9.03 -22.33 21.22
C ASP A 16 10.07 -21.60 22.09
N THR A 17 11.34 -22.00 21.99
CA THR A 17 12.42 -21.42 22.80
C THR A 17 12.58 -19.92 22.60
N TYR A 18 12.29 -19.40 21.40
CA TYR A 18 12.36 -17.97 21.10
C TYR A 18 11.20 -17.20 21.74
N GLU A 19 10.00 -17.77 21.70
CA GLU A 19 8.80 -17.19 22.29
C GLU A 19 8.85 -17.21 23.84
N GLU A 20 9.43 -18.24 24.45
CA GLU A 20 9.68 -18.29 25.90
C GLU A 20 10.67 -17.21 26.35
N GLU A 21 11.77 -17.02 25.61
CA GLU A 21 12.72 -15.94 25.86
C GLU A 21 12.02 -14.57 25.76
N LEU A 22 11.22 -14.36 24.70
CA LEU A 22 10.46 -13.13 24.50
C LEU A 22 9.47 -12.86 25.63
N LYS A 23 8.78 -13.91 26.13
CA LYS A 23 7.89 -13.82 27.31
C LYS A 23 8.67 -13.39 28.55
N GLY A 24 9.84 -13.97 28.79
CA GLY A 24 10.74 -13.57 29.88
C GLY A 24 11.22 -12.12 29.79
N PHE A 25 11.51 -11.61 28.59
CA PHE A 25 11.85 -10.20 28.39
C PHE A 25 10.64 -9.27 28.60
N LEU A 26 9.46 -9.67 28.12
CA LEU A 26 8.22 -8.92 28.30
C LEU A 26 7.79 -8.80 29.76
N ASP A 27 7.91 -9.89 30.53
CA ASP A 27 7.53 -9.94 31.94
C ASP A 27 8.49 -9.14 32.85
N LYS A 28 9.77 -9.02 32.46
CA LYS A 28 10.75 -8.17 33.14
C LYS A 28 10.47 -6.67 32.98
N GLY A 29 9.85 -6.25 31.88
CA GLY A 29 9.40 -4.87 31.67
C GLY A 29 10.51 -3.83 31.46
N ASP A 30 11.78 -4.24 31.32
CA ASP A 30 12.97 -3.38 31.21
C ASP A 30 13.18 -2.80 29.80
N PHE A 31 12.12 -2.38 29.12
CA PHE A 31 12.23 -1.77 27.80
C PHE A 31 12.52 -0.27 27.92
N ILE A 32 13.74 0.11 27.56
CA ILE A 32 14.10 1.52 27.36
C ILE A 32 13.71 1.97 25.95
N SER A 33 13.04 3.13 25.85
CA SER A 33 12.78 3.76 24.57
C SER A 33 14.09 4.06 23.85
N ALA A 34 14.16 3.74 22.56
CA ALA A 34 15.33 4.06 21.74
C ALA A 34 15.64 5.58 21.81
N PRO A 35 16.92 5.98 21.84
CA PRO A 35 17.33 7.39 22.00
C PRO A 35 16.70 8.35 20.99
N ASN A 36 16.38 7.85 19.78
CA ASN A 36 15.80 8.61 18.67
C ASN A 36 14.31 8.27 18.42
N PHE A 37 13.61 7.71 19.39
CA PHE A 37 12.26 7.17 19.18
C PHE A 37 11.29 8.20 18.58
N GLU A 38 11.31 9.45 19.06
CA GLU A 38 10.38 10.48 18.59
C GLU A 38 10.67 10.94 17.16
N THR A 39 11.95 11.08 16.79
CA THR A 39 12.35 11.48 15.43
C THR A 39 12.07 10.36 14.44
N THR A 40 12.44 9.13 14.79
CA THR A 40 12.16 7.93 13.99
C THR A 40 10.66 7.72 13.81
N LYS A 41 9.86 7.90 14.87
CA LYS A 41 8.40 7.81 14.80
C LYS A 41 7.82 8.83 13.81
N LYS A 42 8.23 10.11 13.89
CA LYS A 42 7.77 11.16 12.96
C LYS A 42 8.11 10.83 11.50
N ILE A 43 9.34 10.35 11.25
CA ILE A 43 9.76 9.94 9.90
C ILE A 43 8.86 8.81 9.37
N PHE A 44 8.59 7.79 10.18
CA PHE A 44 7.73 6.67 9.77
C PHE A 44 6.27 7.09 9.57
N GLU A 45 5.74 7.97 10.42
CA GLU A 45 4.40 8.53 10.25
C GLU A 45 4.28 9.32 8.95
N GLU A 46 5.27 10.16 8.62
CA GLU A 46 5.29 10.91 7.36
C GLU A 46 5.42 9.99 6.15
N ALA A 47 6.30 8.98 6.22
CA ALA A 47 6.47 8.01 5.15
C ALA A 47 5.17 7.24 4.88
N ALA A 48 4.48 6.81 5.95
CA ALA A 48 3.19 6.13 5.85
C ALA A 48 2.12 7.02 5.21
N LYS A 49 2.02 8.30 5.64
CA LYS A 49 1.08 9.27 5.05
C LYS A 49 1.32 9.45 3.56
N ARG A 50 2.57 9.73 3.17
CA ARG A 50 2.95 9.91 1.75
C ARG A 50 2.66 8.67 0.91
N HIS A 51 2.93 7.49 1.45
CA HIS A 51 2.63 6.25 0.75
C HIS A 51 1.13 6.11 0.47
N ILE A 52 0.28 6.41 1.46
CA ILE A 52 -1.17 6.38 1.28
C ILE A 52 -1.61 7.42 0.24
N GLU A 53 -1.14 8.67 0.36
CA GLU A 53 -1.48 9.76 -0.57
C GLU A 53 -1.09 9.44 -2.03
N LEU A 54 0.01 8.72 -2.25
CA LEU A 54 0.45 8.31 -3.58
C LEU A 54 -0.38 7.16 -4.16
N GLN A 55 -0.99 6.33 -3.31
CA GLN A 55 -1.87 5.23 -3.71
C GLN A 55 -3.32 5.70 -3.94
N GLU A 56 -3.68 6.89 -3.46
CA GLU A 56 -5.01 7.43 -3.66
C GLU A 56 -5.30 7.71 -5.13
N SER A 57 -6.38 7.12 -5.64
CA SER A 57 -6.85 7.38 -6.99
C SER A 57 -7.49 8.76 -7.08
N LYS A 58 -6.95 9.64 -7.94
CA LYS A 58 -7.54 10.95 -8.25
C LYS A 58 -8.28 10.92 -9.59
N SER A 59 -9.47 11.50 -9.62
CA SER A 59 -10.24 11.65 -10.87
C SER A 59 -9.65 12.74 -11.75
N ILE A 60 -9.62 12.50 -13.06
CA ILE A 60 -9.18 13.48 -14.06
C ILE A 60 -10.26 13.64 -15.13
N THR A 61 -10.53 14.88 -15.54
CA THR A 61 -11.48 15.17 -16.62
C THR A 61 -10.69 15.36 -17.93
N LEU A 62 -10.97 14.52 -18.93
CA LEU A 62 -10.33 14.59 -20.24
C LEU A 62 -11.38 14.77 -21.34
N ARG A 63 -11.16 15.74 -22.24
CA ARG A 63 -11.93 15.85 -23.49
C ARG A 63 -11.28 14.99 -24.56
N VAL A 64 -12.07 14.12 -25.17
CA VAL A 64 -11.66 13.26 -26.29
C VAL A 64 -12.65 13.38 -27.44
N LYS A 65 -12.16 13.25 -28.68
CA LYS A 65 -13.04 13.22 -29.85
C LYS A 65 -13.86 11.92 -29.85
N ASN A 66 -15.13 12.00 -30.24
CA ASN A 66 -16.02 10.83 -30.30
C ASN A 66 -15.44 9.68 -31.16
N LYS A 67 -14.80 10.01 -32.29
CA LYS A 67 -14.14 9.04 -33.16
C LYS A 67 -13.06 8.23 -32.41
N ASP A 68 -12.26 8.90 -31.58
CA ASP A 68 -11.17 8.27 -30.85
C ASP A 68 -11.68 7.45 -29.67
N LEU A 69 -12.73 7.93 -28.99
CA LEU A 69 -13.43 7.18 -27.95
C LEU A 69 -13.99 5.85 -28.48
N ILE A 70 -14.61 5.86 -29.67
CA ILE A 70 -15.13 4.64 -30.30
C ILE A 70 -14.00 3.66 -30.61
N LYS A 71 -12.89 4.14 -31.19
CA LYS A 71 -11.71 3.30 -31.47
C LYS A 71 -11.12 2.70 -30.20
N LEU A 72 -11.04 3.48 -29.12
CA LEU A 72 -10.55 3.02 -27.83
C LEU A 72 -11.44 1.91 -27.26
N LYS A 73 -12.77 2.11 -27.26
CA LYS A 73 -13.74 1.09 -26.83
C LYS A 73 -13.62 -0.20 -27.65
N ALA A 74 -13.48 -0.08 -28.97
CA ALA A 74 -13.28 -1.24 -29.83
C ALA A 74 -11.96 -1.98 -29.51
N LYS A 75 -10.87 -1.25 -29.24
CA LYS A 75 -9.57 -1.86 -28.86
C LYS A 75 -9.64 -2.52 -27.48
N ALA A 76 -10.34 -1.92 -26.53
CA ALA A 76 -10.55 -2.48 -25.19
C ALA A 76 -11.39 -3.76 -25.24
N ALA A 77 -12.49 -3.75 -26.00
CA ALA A 77 -13.34 -4.92 -26.21
C ALA A 77 -12.59 -6.10 -26.82
N ARG A 78 -11.72 -5.86 -27.81
CA ARG A 78 -10.87 -6.92 -28.41
C ARG A 78 -9.92 -7.58 -27.40
N ASN A 79 -9.52 -6.86 -26.36
CA ASN A 79 -8.63 -7.36 -25.32
C ASN A 79 -9.41 -7.83 -24.06
N ASN A 80 -10.74 -7.88 -24.11
CA ASN A 80 -11.62 -8.21 -22.98
C ASN A 80 -11.35 -7.38 -21.71
N ILE A 81 -11.00 -6.10 -21.88
CA ILE A 81 -10.79 -5.17 -20.76
C ILE A 81 -11.72 -3.96 -20.87
N PRO A 82 -12.11 -3.33 -19.74
CA PRO A 82 -12.81 -2.05 -19.76
C PRO A 82 -11.96 -0.97 -20.44
N TYR A 83 -12.61 -0.05 -21.16
CA TYR A 83 -11.89 1.04 -21.85
C TYR A 83 -11.19 1.99 -20.85
N GLN A 84 -11.74 2.17 -19.64
CA GLN A 84 -11.05 2.94 -18.59
C GLN A 84 -9.75 2.27 -18.16
N THR A 85 -9.73 0.94 -18.03
CA THR A 85 -8.53 0.16 -17.71
C THR A 85 -7.47 0.31 -18.79
N LEU A 86 -7.86 0.30 -20.07
CA LEU A 86 -6.93 0.54 -21.18
C LEU A 86 -6.30 1.95 -21.10
N ILE A 87 -7.07 2.98 -20.72
CA ILE A 87 -6.52 4.33 -20.50
C ILE A 87 -5.50 4.32 -19.36
N GLY A 88 -5.82 3.66 -18.24
CA GLY A 88 -4.88 3.53 -17.11
C GLY A 88 -3.59 2.83 -17.49
N LEU A 89 -3.66 1.74 -18.26
CA LEU A 89 -2.49 1.03 -18.77
C LEU A 89 -1.63 1.89 -19.70
N LEU A 90 -2.26 2.74 -20.52
CA LEU A 90 -1.54 3.68 -21.38
C LEU A 90 -0.81 4.75 -20.57
N ILE A 91 -1.44 5.28 -19.52
CA ILE A 91 -0.82 6.25 -18.61
C ILE A 91 0.38 5.60 -17.92
N ASN A 92 0.19 4.43 -17.29
CA ASN A 92 1.27 3.70 -16.60
C ASN A 92 2.41 3.32 -17.56
N GLY A 93 2.07 2.80 -18.74
CA GLY A 93 3.06 2.44 -19.75
C GLY A 93 3.85 3.63 -20.26
N TYR A 94 3.25 4.82 -20.31
CA TYR A 94 3.96 6.05 -20.65
C TYR A 94 4.88 6.52 -19.49
N THR A 95 4.39 6.53 -18.26
CA THR A 95 5.19 6.94 -17.09
C THR A 95 6.36 6.00 -16.80
N GLU A 96 6.22 4.71 -17.12
CA GLU A 96 7.28 3.70 -16.98
C GLU A 96 8.25 3.68 -18.18
N GLY A 97 8.05 4.52 -19.20
CA GLY A 97 8.90 4.60 -20.39
C GLY A 97 8.72 3.45 -21.40
N LYS A 98 7.69 2.61 -21.22
CA LYS A 98 7.34 1.50 -22.14
C LYS A 98 6.64 1.99 -23.41
N THR A 99 6.02 3.16 -23.36
CA THR A 99 5.38 3.82 -24.50
C THR A 99 6.12 5.10 -24.86
N ARG A 100 6.52 5.25 -26.13
CA ARG A 100 7.15 6.49 -26.63
C ARG A 100 6.10 7.39 -27.25
N LEU A 101 6.01 8.63 -26.78
CA LEU A 101 5.35 9.71 -27.51
C LEU A 101 6.42 10.45 -28.32
N SER A 102 6.21 10.58 -29.63
CA SER A 102 6.93 11.57 -30.43
C SER A 102 6.26 12.91 -30.20
N LEU A 103 7.00 13.85 -29.60
CA LEU A 103 6.60 15.24 -29.42
C LEU A 103 7.23 16.11 -30.51
#